data_AF-A0A7J0CVJ8-F1
#
_entry.id   AF-A0A7J0CVJ8-F1
#
_cell.length_a   1.000
_cell.length_b   1.000
_cell.length_c   1.000
_cell.angle_alpha   90.00
_cell.angle_beta   90.00
_cell.angle_gamma   90.00
#
_symmetry.space_group_name_H-M   'P 1'
#
loop_
_entity.id
_entity.type
_entity.pdbx_description
1 polymer ?
#
loop_
_entity_poly.entity_id
_entity_poly.type
_entity_poly.pdbx_seq_one_letter_code
_entity_poly.pdbx_strand_id
1 'polypeptide(L)'
;MVATARRIVEEEGVAALSMRRVAKELGSTPMALYHYVQDKDELLMLTLSGTAAAFPRPELPEDPRERLVAVAVHMHDIIGQIPWVLDILALGELTDRNALWMVEEIIDCALACGLSPARSVRAYRTIWSYVYGDLVFRRAAARRAEQPSRREFFPEMITEKDTAELPRLTEVKEHWREYAADYETAAELDAIVEGLISRGTRG
;
A
#
# COMPACT_ATOMS: atom_id res chain seq x y z
N MET A 1 21.27 -12.69 7.55
CA MET A 1 21.23 -11.57 6.59
C MET A 1 19.83 -11.01 6.42
N VAL A 2 18.86 -11.78 5.89
CA VAL A 2 17.47 -11.33 5.70
C VAL A 2 16.82 -10.79 6.98
N ALA A 3 16.88 -11.53 8.10
CA ALA A 3 16.32 -11.06 9.37
C ALA A 3 16.94 -9.74 9.87
N THR A 4 18.24 -9.55 9.64
CA THR A 4 18.96 -8.32 9.99
C THR A 4 18.54 -7.16 9.11
N ALA A 5 18.44 -7.39 7.79
CA ALA A 5 17.96 -6.39 6.84
C ALA A 5 16.52 -5.97 7.17
N ARG A 6 15.63 -6.93 7.46
CA ARG A 6 14.26 -6.69 7.90
C ARG A 6 14.22 -5.75 9.11
N ARG A 7 14.97 -6.08 10.17
CA ARG A 7 15.01 -5.26 11.39
C ARG A 7 15.50 -3.82 11.12
N ILE A 8 16.57 -3.65 10.35
CA ILE A 8 17.09 -2.32 9.99
C ILE A 8 16.00 -1.52 9.25
N VAL A 9 15.30 -2.15 8.31
CA VAL A 9 14.28 -1.48 7.51
C VAL A 9 13.03 -1.15 8.33
N GLU A 10 12.63 -2.01 9.26
CA GLU A 10 11.50 -1.80 10.17
C GLU A 10 11.78 -0.66 11.18
N GLU A 11 12.99 -0.62 11.75
CA GLU A 11 13.36 0.34 12.80
C GLU A 11 13.85 1.68 12.24
N GLU A 12 14.62 1.66 11.15
CA GLU A 12 15.37 2.82 10.65
C GLU A 12 14.95 3.23 9.22
N GLY A 13 14.14 2.41 8.55
CA GLY A 13 13.68 2.65 7.18
C GLY A 13 14.62 2.16 6.08
N VAL A 14 14.10 2.08 4.85
CA VAL A 14 14.81 1.55 3.66
C VAL A 14 16.09 2.33 3.33
N ALA A 15 16.12 3.63 3.63
CA ALA A 15 17.29 4.48 3.41
C ALA A 15 18.50 4.10 4.28
N ALA A 16 18.27 3.55 5.49
CA ALA A 16 19.33 3.11 6.39
C ALA A 16 19.98 1.79 5.96
N LEU A 17 19.29 1.01 5.11
CA LEU A 17 19.81 -0.27 4.63
C LEU A 17 20.97 -0.06 3.65
N SER A 18 22.13 -0.63 3.98
CA SER A 18 23.29 -0.75 3.10
C SER A 18 24.05 -2.04 3.39
N MET A 19 24.77 -2.56 2.39
CA MET A 19 25.59 -3.76 2.56
C MET A 19 26.61 -3.62 3.70
N ARG A 20 27.19 -2.42 3.88
CA ARG A 20 28.09 -2.12 4.99
C ARG A 20 27.40 -2.15 6.36
N ARG A 21 26.20 -1.57 6.45
CA ARG A 21 25.41 -1.59 7.70
C ARG A 21 25.05 -3.02 8.10
N VAL A 22 24.56 -3.83 7.15
CA VAL A 22 24.20 -5.23 7.40
C VAL A 22 25.42 -6.06 7.80
N ALA A 23 26.57 -5.85 7.13
CA ALA A 23 27.80 -6.55 7.46
C ALA A 23 28.29 -6.23 8.88
N LYS A 24 28.26 -4.94 9.25
CA LYS A 24 28.60 -4.48 10.61
C LYS A 24 27.74 -5.16 11.66
N GLU A 25 26.44 -5.21 11.45
CA GLU A 25 25.48 -5.80 12.40
C GLU A 25 25.63 -7.31 12.54
N LEU A 26 26.08 -7.98 11.48
CA LEU A 26 26.37 -9.42 11.48
C LEU A 26 27.79 -9.77 11.97
N GLY A 27 28.62 -8.78 12.30
CA GLY A 27 30.04 -9.02 12.62
C GLY A 27 30.84 -9.59 11.44
N SER A 28 30.43 -9.29 10.22
CA SER A 28 30.98 -9.83 8.97
C SER A 28 31.55 -8.72 8.07
N THR A 29 32.06 -9.08 6.90
CA THR A 29 32.53 -8.13 5.88
C THR A 29 31.48 -7.97 4.76
N PRO A 30 31.41 -6.81 4.09
CA PRO A 30 30.52 -6.66 2.93
C PRO A 30 30.79 -7.70 1.84
N MET A 31 32.06 -8.05 1.61
CA MET A 31 32.45 -9.06 0.63
C MET A 31 31.82 -10.43 0.93
N ALA A 32 31.77 -10.82 2.21
CA ALA A 32 31.13 -12.07 2.62
C ALA A 32 29.61 -12.07 2.34
N LEU A 33 28.95 -10.91 2.43
CA LEU A 33 27.53 -10.79 2.09
C LEU A 33 27.29 -10.89 0.58
N TYR A 34 28.20 -10.34 -0.23
CA TYR A 34 28.11 -10.40 -1.69
C TYR A 34 28.19 -11.82 -2.26
N HIS A 35 28.64 -12.80 -1.49
CA HIS A 35 28.54 -14.22 -1.88
C HIS A 35 27.10 -14.76 -1.87
N TYR A 36 26.19 -14.11 -1.14
CA TYR A 36 24.80 -14.54 -1.00
C TYR A 36 23.81 -13.68 -1.79
N VAL A 37 24.16 -12.42 -2.07
CA VAL A 37 23.35 -11.46 -2.83
C VAL A 37 24.26 -10.58 -3.68
N GLN A 38 23.86 -10.25 -4.89
CA GLN A 38 24.58 -9.40 -5.83
C GLN A 38 24.64 -7.94 -5.34
N ASP A 39 23.56 -7.45 -4.73
CA ASP A 39 23.43 -6.06 -4.31
C ASP A 39 22.41 -5.85 -3.19
N LYS A 40 22.17 -4.57 -2.87
CA LYS A 40 21.18 -4.14 -1.88
C LYS A 40 19.76 -4.52 -2.31
N ASP A 41 19.46 -4.48 -3.59
CA ASP A 41 18.11 -4.65 -4.11
C ASP A 41 17.71 -6.12 -4.08
N GLU A 42 18.64 -7.03 -4.40
CA GLU A 42 18.44 -8.46 -4.19
C GLU A 42 18.24 -8.80 -2.71
N LEU A 43 19.00 -8.15 -1.81
CA LEU A 43 18.78 -8.32 -0.36
C LEU A 43 17.40 -7.82 0.08
N LEU A 44 16.94 -6.68 -0.45
CA LEU A 44 15.60 -6.16 -0.20
C LEU A 44 14.53 -7.11 -0.72
N MET A 45 14.71 -7.68 -1.91
CA MET A 45 13.79 -8.65 -2.48
C MET A 45 13.70 -9.92 -1.65
N LEU A 46 14.82 -10.50 -1.22
CA LEU A 46 14.82 -11.66 -0.33
C LEU A 46 14.14 -11.34 1.02
N THR A 47 14.30 -10.10 1.50
CA THR A 47 13.65 -9.62 2.72
C THR A 47 12.14 -9.48 2.55
N LEU A 48 11.70 -8.97 1.41
CA LEU A 48 10.29 -8.88 1.04
C LEU A 48 9.68 -10.27 0.90
N SER A 49 10.27 -11.17 0.10
CA SER A 49 9.76 -12.53 -0.09
C SER A 49 9.66 -13.31 1.23
N GLY A 50 10.65 -13.17 2.12
CA GLY A 50 10.61 -13.79 3.44
C GLY A 50 9.54 -13.22 4.37
N THR A 51 9.11 -11.97 4.15
CA THR A 51 8.03 -11.33 4.91
C THR A 51 6.67 -11.66 4.30
N ALA A 52 6.55 -11.66 2.97
CA ALA A 52 5.35 -12.04 2.23
C ALA A 52 4.92 -13.48 2.52
N ALA A 53 5.88 -14.40 2.72
CA ALA A 53 5.59 -15.80 3.09
C ALA A 53 4.82 -15.97 4.40
N ALA A 54 4.76 -14.95 5.27
CA ALA A 54 3.95 -14.97 6.48
C ALA A 54 2.45 -14.72 6.23
N PHE A 55 2.09 -14.30 5.01
CA PHE A 55 0.73 -13.94 4.63
C PHE A 55 0.17 -15.00 3.68
N PRO A 56 -0.57 -16.00 4.19
CA PRO A 56 -1.16 -17.02 3.34
C PRO A 56 -2.25 -16.40 2.45
N ARG A 57 -2.43 -16.99 1.26
CA ARG A 57 -3.56 -16.69 0.40
C ARG A 57 -4.87 -16.98 1.17
N PRO A 58 -5.84 -16.04 1.18
CA PRO A 58 -7.08 -16.23 1.89
C PRO A 58 -7.99 -17.16 1.10
N GLU A 59 -9.01 -17.69 1.77
CA GLU A 59 -10.16 -18.26 1.06
C GLU A 59 -10.90 -17.13 0.35
N LEU A 60 -11.24 -17.35 -0.92
CA LEU A 60 -11.82 -16.33 -1.79
C LEU A 60 -13.26 -16.69 -2.14
N PRO A 61 -14.18 -15.71 -2.19
CA PRO A 61 -15.57 -15.91 -2.62
C PRO A 61 -15.69 -16.57 -4.00
N GLU A 62 -16.81 -17.24 -4.27
CA GLU A 62 -17.10 -17.79 -5.60
C GLU A 62 -17.49 -16.71 -6.61
N ASP A 63 -18.27 -15.72 -6.18
CA ASP A 63 -18.70 -14.60 -7.02
C ASP A 63 -17.49 -13.75 -7.46
N PRO A 64 -17.29 -13.47 -8.76
CA PRO A 64 -16.14 -12.73 -9.25
C PRO A 64 -16.04 -11.28 -8.73
N ARG A 65 -17.15 -10.59 -8.52
CA ARG A 65 -17.14 -9.21 -7.99
C ARG A 65 -16.73 -9.23 -6.53
N GLU A 66 -17.33 -10.09 -5.72
CA GLU A 66 -16.96 -10.27 -4.32
C GLU A 66 -15.51 -10.72 -4.17
N ARG A 67 -15.06 -11.65 -5.03
CA ARG A 67 -13.65 -12.10 -5.07
C ARG A 67 -12.71 -10.95 -5.38
N LEU A 68 -13.03 -10.10 -6.36
CA LEU A 68 -12.22 -8.95 -6.72
C LEU A 68 -12.05 -7.98 -5.54
N VAL A 69 -13.13 -7.69 -4.80
CA VAL A 69 -13.07 -6.87 -3.58
C VAL A 69 -12.21 -7.56 -2.51
N ALA A 70 -12.42 -8.85 -2.28
CA ALA A 70 -11.67 -9.61 -1.27
C ALA A 70 -10.16 -9.61 -1.56
N VAL A 71 -9.75 -9.79 -2.82
CA VAL A 71 -8.32 -9.74 -3.20
C VAL A 71 -7.76 -8.32 -3.05
N ALA A 72 -8.53 -7.28 -3.40
CA ALA A 72 -8.10 -5.90 -3.22
C ALA A 72 -7.90 -5.53 -1.73
N VAL A 73 -8.83 -5.96 -0.87
CA VAL A 73 -8.73 -5.77 0.59
C VAL A 73 -7.52 -6.54 1.14
N HIS A 74 -7.35 -7.79 0.73
CA HIS A 74 -6.20 -8.59 1.15
C HIS A 74 -4.86 -7.97 0.73
N MET A 75 -4.78 -7.41 -0.48
CA MET A 75 -3.61 -6.67 -0.94
C MET A 75 -3.33 -5.46 -0.05
N HIS A 76 -4.36 -4.69 0.32
CA HIS A 76 -4.22 -3.57 1.24
C HIS A 76 -3.71 -4.02 2.62
N ASP A 77 -4.32 -5.04 3.20
CA ASP A 77 -3.97 -5.54 4.53
C ASP A 77 -2.54 -6.05 4.60
N ILE A 78 -2.07 -6.81 3.60
CA ILE A 78 -0.69 -7.29 3.54
C ILE A 78 0.29 -6.11 3.46
N ILE A 79 0.06 -5.16 2.55
CA ILE A 79 0.98 -4.03 2.36
C ILE A 79 0.97 -3.15 3.62
N GLY A 80 -0.18 -2.98 4.27
CA GLY A 80 -0.33 -2.27 5.54
C GLY A 80 0.45 -2.90 6.69
N GLN A 81 0.62 -4.23 6.69
CA GLN A 81 1.42 -4.96 7.67
C GLN A 81 2.93 -4.93 7.40
N ILE A 82 3.34 -4.46 6.21
CA ILE A 82 4.75 -4.29 5.85
C ILE A 82 5.01 -2.82 5.48
N PRO A 83 4.89 -1.83 6.39
CA PRO A 83 4.85 -0.41 6.02
C PRO A 83 6.08 0.10 5.25
N TRP A 84 7.24 -0.53 5.46
CA TRP A 84 8.48 -0.19 4.77
C TRP A 84 8.48 -0.61 3.30
N VAL A 85 7.59 -1.52 2.90
CA VAL A 85 7.47 -1.98 1.51
C VAL A 85 6.97 -0.86 0.60
N LEU A 86 6.22 0.11 1.13
CA LEU A 86 5.74 1.26 0.35
C LEU A 86 6.90 2.04 -0.29
N ASP A 87 8.00 2.21 0.43
CA ASP A 87 9.19 2.94 -0.07
C ASP A 87 9.89 2.17 -1.20
N ILE A 88 9.72 0.84 -1.25
CA ILE A 88 10.29 -0.05 -2.26
C ILE A 88 9.37 -0.10 -3.49
N LEU A 89 8.06 -0.29 -3.27
CA LEU A 89 7.05 -0.37 -4.31
C LEU A 89 6.90 0.94 -5.08
N ALA A 90 7.17 2.08 -4.45
CA ALA A 90 7.21 3.40 -5.08
C ALA A 90 8.12 3.46 -6.31
N LEU A 91 9.22 2.70 -6.28
CA LEU A 91 10.22 2.71 -7.34
C LEU A 91 9.78 1.89 -8.55
N GLY A 92 8.76 1.03 -8.42
CA GLY A 92 8.24 0.20 -9.51
C GLY A 92 9.22 -0.85 -10.04
N GLU A 93 10.42 -0.94 -9.47
CA GLU A 93 11.54 -1.77 -9.93
C GLU A 93 11.49 -3.19 -9.33
N LEU A 94 10.73 -3.37 -8.24
CA LEU A 94 10.77 -4.58 -7.42
C LEU A 94 9.35 -5.12 -7.19
N THR A 95 9.02 -6.24 -7.84
CA THR A 95 7.78 -7.01 -7.61
C THR A 95 8.17 -8.43 -7.23
N ASP A 96 7.73 -8.89 -6.05
CA ASP A 96 7.93 -10.29 -5.65
C ASP A 96 7.07 -11.20 -6.52
N ARG A 97 7.66 -12.28 -7.05
CA ARG A 97 6.95 -13.28 -7.84
C ARG A 97 5.79 -13.89 -7.06
N ASN A 98 5.92 -14.01 -5.73
CA ASN A 98 4.87 -14.53 -4.87
C ASN A 98 3.68 -13.57 -4.73
N ALA A 99 3.81 -12.30 -5.12
CA ALA A 99 2.69 -11.35 -5.09
C ALA A 99 1.88 -11.35 -6.41
N LEU A 100 2.40 -11.96 -7.48
CA LEU A 100 1.78 -11.92 -8.81
C LEU A 100 0.41 -12.62 -8.86
N TRP A 101 0.12 -13.55 -7.94
CA TRP A 101 -1.19 -14.19 -7.90
C TRP A 101 -2.32 -13.18 -7.64
N MET A 102 -2.08 -12.11 -6.86
CA MET A 102 -3.10 -11.08 -6.63
C MET A 102 -3.39 -10.31 -7.92
N VAL A 103 -2.36 -10.04 -8.72
CA VAL A 103 -2.50 -9.39 -10.02
C VAL A 103 -3.28 -10.28 -10.98
N GLU A 104 -2.95 -11.58 -11.02
CA GLU A 104 -3.66 -12.57 -11.83
C GLU A 104 -5.14 -12.65 -11.44
N GLU A 105 -5.45 -12.80 -10.15
CA GLU A 105 -6.83 -12.89 -9.64
C GLU A 105 -7.62 -11.62 -9.92
N ILE A 106 -7.04 -10.43 -9.74
CA ILE A 106 -7.71 -9.16 -10.06
C ILE A 106 -8.06 -9.10 -11.55
N ILE A 107 -7.14 -9.51 -12.43
CA ILE A 107 -7.37 -9.52 -13.87
C ILE A 107 -8.44 -10.55 -14.25
N ASP A 108 -8.37 -11.77 -13.71
CA ASP A 108 -9.32 -12.85 -13.96
C ASP A 108 -10.73 -12.48 -13.51
N CYS A 109 -10.88 -11.96 -12.28
CA CYS A 109 -12.17 -11.51 -11.78
C CYS A 109 -12.75 -10.36 -12.61
N ALA A 110 -11.92 -9.39 -13.01
CA ALA A 110 -12.35 -8.32 -13.88
C ALA A 110 -12.85 -8.83 -15.24
N LEU A 111 -12.16 -9.80 -15.85
CA LEU A 111 -12.60 -10.46 -17.08
C LEU A 111 -13.92 -11.20 -16.88
N ALA A 112 -14.07 -11.94 -15.78
CA ALA A 112 -15.30 -12.66 -15.42
C ALA A 112 -16.49 -11.71 -15.17
N CYS A 113 -16.23 -10.50 -14.67
CA CYS A 113 -17.22 -9.42 -14.56
C CYS A 113 -17.53 -8.71 -15.90
N GLY A 114 -16.98 -9.20 -17.02
CA GLY A 114 -17.28 -8.70 -18.37
C GLY A 114 -16.42 -7.52 -18.82
N LEU A 115 -15.33 -7.17 -18.11
CA LEU A 115 -14.39 -6.17 -18.59
C LEU A 115 -13.54 -6.75 -19.73
N SER A 116 -13.16 -5.90 -20.68
CA SER A 116 -12.16 -6.26 -21.69
C SER A 116 -10.75 -6.34 -21.06
N PRO A 117 -9.79 -7.05 -21.67
CA PRO A 117 -8.41 -7.14 -21.13
C PRO A 117 -7.77 -5.79 -20.83
N ALA A 118 -7.98 -4.80 -21.72
CA ALA A 118 -7.46 -3.44 -21.53
C ALA A 118 -8.14 -2.70 -20.37
N ARG A 119 -9.39 -3.05 -20.02
CA ARG A 119 -10.09 -2.52 -18.85
C ARG A 119 -9.69 -3.28 -17.57
N SER A 120 -9.44 -4.58 -17.63
CA SER A 120 -8.93 -5.36 -16.49
C SER A 120 -7.56 -4.87 -16.00
N VAL A 121 -6.63 -4.58 -16.91
CA VAL A 121 -5.34 -3.97 -16.54
C VAL A 121 -5.51 -2.58 -15.91
N ARG A 122 -6.48 -1.80 -16.41
CA ARG A 122 -6.80 -0.48 -15.83
C ARG A 122 -7.42 -0.62 -14.44
N ALA A 123 -8.30 -1.60 -14.23
CA ALA A 123 -8.89 -1.91 -12.93
C ALA A 123 -7.81 -2.25 -11.91
N TYR A 124 -6.88 -3.15 -12.25
CA TYR A 124 -5.71 -3.44 -11.41
C TYR A 124 -4.92 -2.17 -11.06
N ARG A 125 -4.58 -1.35 -12.06
CA ARG A 125 -3.84 -0.09 -11.82
C ARG A 125 -4.59 0.87 -10.90
N THR A 126 -5.91 1.01 -11.06
CA THR A 126 -6.74 1.86 -10.21
C THR A 126 -6.75 1.35 -8.77
N ILE A 127 -6.98 0.05 -8.57
CA ILE A 127 -6.97 -0.57 -7.24
C ILE A 127 -5.59 -0.40 -6.60
N TRP A 128 -4.51 -0.68 -7.33
CA TRP A 128 -3.14 -0.49 -6.87
C TRP A 128 -2.86 0.96 -6.44
N SER A 129 -3.21 1.94 -7.27
CA SER A 129 -2.98 3.35 -6.96
C SER A 129 -3.77 3.81 -5.73
N TYR A 130 -5.00 3.32 -5.56
CA TYR A 130 -5.79 3.59 -4.36
C TYR A 130 -5.12 2.98 -3.12
N VAL A 131 -4.83 1.67 -3.13
CA VAL A 131 -4.23 0.97 -1.98
C VAL A 131 -2.90 1.61 -1.57
N TYR A 132 -2.03 1.88 -2.55
CA TYR A 132 -0.76 2.54 -2.31
C TYR A 132 -0.94 3.95 -1.73
N GLY A 133 -1.82 4.77 -2.33
CA GLY A 133 -2.07 6.12 -1.87
C GLY A 133 -2.62 6.18 -0.44
N ASP A 134 -3.63 5.36 -0.16
CA ASP A 134 -4.25 5.24 1.17
C ASP A 134 -3.21 4.88 2.23
N LEU A 135 -2.39 3.85 1.98
CA LEU A 135 -1.37 3.40 2.93
C LEU A 135 -0.24 4.43 3.13
N VAL A 136 0.16 5.15 2.09
CA VAL A 136 1.11 6.27 2.21
C VAL A 136 0.55 7.38 3.09
N PHE A 137 -0.71 7.77 2.90
CA PHE A 137 -1.34 8.81 3.72
C PHE A 137 -1.56 8.35 5.16
N ARG A 138 -1.97 7.10 5.39
CA ARG A 138 -2.11 6.51 6.72
C ARG A 138 -0.77 6.49 7.48
N ARG A 139 0.32 6.05 6.83
CA ARG A 139 1.67 6.08 7.43
C ARG A 139 2.12 7.50 7.77
N ALA A 140 1.85 8.46 6.88
CA ALA A 140 2.15 9.87 7.13
C ALA A 140 1.30 10.46 8.26
N ALA A 141 0.04 10.06 8.40
CA ALA A 141 -0.84 10.46 9.50
C ALA A 141 -0.36 9.89 10.85
N ALA A 142 -0.02 8.60 10.91
CA ALA A 142 0.51 7.97 12.11
C ALA A 142 1.81 8.64 12.61
N ARG A 143 2.76 8.91 11.71
CA ARG A 143 4.00 9.64 12.04
C ARG A 143 3.73 11.05 12.59
N ARG A 144 2.74 11.77 12.03
CA ARG A 144 2.35 13.10 12.54
C ARG A 144 1.72 13.03 13.93
N ALA A 145 0.97 11.98 14.24
CA ALA A 145 0.40 11.78 15.56
C ALA A 145 1.49 11.50 16.62
N GLU A 146 2.54 10.76 16.27
CA GLU A 146 3.69 10.50 17.14
C GLU A 146 4.58 11.73 17.34
N GLN A 147 4.68 12.61 16.33
CA GLN A 147 5.49 13.82 16.36
C GLN A 147 4.64 15.06 15.99
N PRO A 148 3.80 15.54 16.92
CA PRO A 148 2.91 16.67 16.65
C PRO A 148 3.70 17.91 16.28
N SER A 149 3.47 18.43 15.08
CA SER A 149 4.06 19.69 14.64
C SER A 149 3.27 20.87 15.19
N ARG A 150 3.92 22.02 15.41
CA ARG A 150 3.22 23.29 15.70
C ARG A 150 2.41 23.85 14.52
N ARG A 151 2.63 23.33 13.31
CA ARG A 151 1.93 23.74 12.10
C ARG A 151 0.57 23.03 12.03
N GLU A 152 -0.48 23.81 11.89
CA GLU A 152 -1.82 23.30 11.59
C GLU A 152 -1.84 22.78 10.14
N PHE A 153 -2.42 21.59 9.96
CA PHE A 153 -2.65 21.01 8.64
C PHE A 153 -4.14 21.06 8.33
N PHE A 154 -4.49 20.73 7.10
CA PHE A 154 -5.89 20.50 6.78
C PHE A 154 -6.43 19.28 7.58
N PRO A 155 -7.63 19.37 8.17
CA PRO A 155 -8.58 20.47 8.12
C PRO A 155 -8.38 21.58 9.17
N GLU A 156 -7.54 21.40 10.18
CA GLU A 156 -7.38 22.32 11.33
C GLU A 156 -6.94 23.75 10.95
N MET A 157 -6.30 23.91 9.78
CA MET A 157 -5.92 25.22 9.26
C MET A 157 -7.11 26.07 8.76
N ILE A 158 -8.30 25.46 8.60
CA ILE A 158 -9.51 26.15 8.13
C ILE A 158 -10.20 26.82 9.32
N THR A 159 -10.51 28.10 9.18
CA THR A 159 -11.13 28.93 10.22
C THR A 159 -12.43 29.56 9.74
N GLU A 160 -13.22 30.12 10.66
CA GLU A 160 -14.44 30.88 10.31
C GLU A 160 -14.15 32.08 9.38
N LYS A 161 -12.92 32.61 9.40
CA LYS A 161 -12.52 33.73 8.54
C LYS A 161 -12.49 33.34 7.07
N ASP A 162 -12.34 32.05 6.78
CA ASP A 162 -12.23 31.53 5.43
C ASP A 162 -13.61 31.33 4.76
N THR A 163 -14.72 31.52 5.49
CA THR A 163 -16.09 31.27 4.99
C THR A 163 -16.41 31.93 3.66
N ALA A 164 -15.92 33.15 3.43
CA ALA A 164 -16.19 33.88 2.19
C ALA A 164 -15.58 33.21 0.95
N GLU A 165 -14.44 32.53 1.11
CA GLU A 165 -13.71 31.86 0.03
C GLU A 165 -13.95 30.34 0.01
N LEU A 166 -14.10 29.74 1.20
CA LEU A 166 -14.21 28.31 1.44
C LEU A 166 -15.48 27.95 2.23
N PRO A 167 -16.68 28.33 1.76
CA PRO A 167 -17.92 28.19 2.53
C PRO A 167 -18.23 26.73 2.89
N ARG A 168 -18.00 25.80 1.96
CA ARG A 168 -18.26 24.36 2.18
C ARG A 168 -17.27 23.71 3.12
N LEU A 169 -15.98 24.07 3.03
CA LEU A 169 -14.99 23.52 3.96
C LEU A 169 -15.23 24.03 5.37
N THR A 170 -15.61 25.30 5.51
CA THR A 170 -15.96 25.87 6.82
C THR A 170 -17.18 25.16 7.41
N GLU A 171 -18.19 24.84 6.59
CA GLU A 171 -19.39 24.10 7.01
C GLU A 171 -19.08 22.71 7.57
N VAL A 172 -18.08 22.01 7.01
CA VAL A 172 -17.77 20.63 7.41
C VAL A 172 -16.56 20.49 8.35
N LYS A 173 -15.77 21.56 8.59
CA LYS A 173 -14.49 21.47 9.32
C LYS A 173 -14.61 20.86 10.72
N GLU A 174 -15.66 21.22 11.45
CA GLU A 174 -15.88 20.78 12.84
C GLU A 174 -16.18 19.28 12.91
N HIS A 175 -16.85 18.74 11.89
CA HIS A 175 -17.20 17.33 11.77
C HIS A 175 -16.26 16.54 10.86
N TRP A 176 -15.23 17.18 10.28
CA TRP A 176 -14.36 16.54 9.29
C TRP A 176 -13.73 15.26 9.82
N ARG A 177 -13.20 15.30 11.05
CA ARG A 177 -12.58 14.13 11.70
C ARG A 177 -13.59 13.04 12.01
N GLU A 178 -14.82 13.40 12.36
CA GLU A 178 -15.92 12.47 12.61
C GLU A 178 -16.30 11.76 11.32
N TYR A 179 -16.57 12.51 10.24
CA TYR A 179 -16.92 11.93 8.94
C TYR A 179 -15.80 11.10 8.33
N ALA A 180 -14.54 11.49 8.57
CA ALA A 180 -13.39 10.72 8.13
C ALA A 180 -13.09 9.49 9.01
N ALA A 181 -13.67 9.39 10.22
CA ALA A 181 -13.47 8.24 11.11
C ALA A 181 -14.22 7.00 10.63
N ASP A 182 -15.36 7.18 9.95
CA ASP A 182 -16.17 6.11 9.35
C ASP A 182 -15.55 5.58 8.03
N TYR A 183 -14.33 5.99 7.69
CA TYR A 183 -13.64 5.57 6.48
C TYR A 183 -13.15 4.11 6.60
N GLU A 184 -13.88 3.20 5.96
CA GLU A 184 -13.56 1.78 5.90
C GLU A 184 -12.97 1.41 4.53
N THR A 185 -11.70 0.98 4.51
CA THR A 185 -11.01 0.62 3.26
C THR A 185 -11.78 -0.42 2.44
N ALA A 186 -12.40 -1.40 3.09
CA ALA A 186 -13.17 -2.44 2.39
C ALA A 186 -14.39 -1.86 1.67
N ALA A 187 -15.11 -0.93 2.30
CA ALA A 187 -16.26 -0.26 1.69
C ALA A 187 -15.84 0.62 0.50
N GLU A 188 -14.72 1.34 0.63
CA GLU A 188 -14.20 2.18 -0.46
C GLU A 188 -13.68 1.34 -1.64
N LEU A 189 -13.01 0.21 -1.37
CA LEU A 189 -12.62 -0.74 -2.41
C LEU A 189 -13.83 -1.35 -3.12
N ASP A 190 -14.89 -1.70 -2.39
CA ASP A 190 -16.16 -2.15 -3.00
C ASP A 190 -16.74 -1.09 -3.93
N ALA A 191 -16.82 0.17 -3.48
CA ALA A 191 -17.31 1.28 -4.28
C ALA A 191 -16.45 1.51 -5.55
N ILE A 192 -15.12 1.40 -5.45
CA ILE A 192 -14.20 1.48 -6.58
C ILE A 192 -14.44 0.34 -7.57
N VAL A 193 -14.52 -0.90 -7.08
CA VAL A 193 -14.77 -2.09 -7.91
C VAL A 193 -16.11 -1.98 -8.62
N GLU A 194 -17.16 -1.58 -7.92
CA GLU A 194 -18.48 -1.35 -8.50
C GLU A 194 -18.41 -0.31 -9.62
N GLY A 195 -17.76 0.83 -9.38
CA GLY A 195 -17.59 1.88 -10.40
C GLY A 195 -16.81 1.43 -11.63
N LEU A 196 -15.78 0.60 -11.45
CA LEU A 196 -14.98 0.02 -12.54
C LEU A 196 -15.82 -0.94 -13.39
N ILE A 197 -16.61 -1.81 -12.76
CA ILE A 197 -17.47 -2.79 -13.43
C ILE A 197 -18.63 -2.09 -14.16
N SER A 198 -19.35 -1.23 -13.45
CA SER A 198 -20.51 -0.51 -13.99
C SER A 198 -20.19 0.36 -15.21
N ARG A 199 -18.97 0.89 -15.33
CA ARG A 199 -18.50 1.62 -16.53
C ARG A 199 -17.94 0.71 -17.62
N GLY A 200 -17.40 -0.43 -17.22
CA GLY A 200 -16.76 -1.41 -18.10
C GLY A 200 -17.74 -2.26 -18.92
N THR A 201 -18.99 -2.35 -18.51
CA THR A 201 -20.04 -3.12 -19.20
C THR A 201 -20.92 -2.27 -20.14
N ARG A 202 -20.87 -0.94 -20.03
CA ARG A 202 -21.74 0.00 -20.78
C ARG A 202 -21.24 0.43 -22.16
N GLY A 203 -20.16 -0.15 -22.68
CA GLY A 203 -19.67 0.18 -24.02
C GLY A 203 -18.72 -0.87 -24.54
#